data_AF-A0A4R0Y5D3-F1
#
_entry.id   AF-A0A4R0Y5D3-F1
#
_cell.length_a   1.000
_cell.length_b   1.000
_cell.length_c   1.000
_cell.angle_alpha   90.00
_cell.angle_beta   90.00
_cell.angle_gamma   90.00
#
_symmetry.space_group_name_H-M   'P 1'
#
loop_
_entity.id
_entity.type
_entity.pdbx_description
1 polymer ?
#
loop_
_entity_poly.entity_id
_entity_poly.type
_entity_poly.pdbx_seq_one_letter_code
_entity_poly.pdbx_strand_id
1 'polypeptide(L)'
;MAHTLRLGIIVGIIVTLLLLGIVYFFQPATPVPPETAQSIVHKTPVNSALKKNVEHLKPKQAIPLQSSNQIGLIQQRDRLYQDFEQISHSLSVGQQPDFRQVSDLLKKQKQLVKASGLSANDAISYCQFLRQILPAMDQQINQHILQLEQLKHTTS
;
A
#
# COMPACT_ATOMS: atom_id res chain seq x y z
N MET A 1 20.15 -47.92 3.65
CA MET A 1 19.88 -46.89 4.69
C MET A 1 20.79 -45.65 4.61
N ALA A 2 21.88 -45.62 3.83
CA ALA A 2 22.78 -44.45 3.75
C ALA A 2 22.27 -43.27 2.88
N HIS A 3 21.35 -43.52 1.94
CA HIS A 3 20.86 -42.49 1.02
C HIS A 3 19.85 -41.51 1.65
N THR A 4 19.02 -41.98 2.59
CA THR A 4 18.04 -41.14 3.30
C THR A 4 18.74 -40.16 4.26
N LEU A 5 19.84 -40.58 4.89
CA LEU A 5 20.66 -39.73 5.74
C LEU A 5 21.34 -38.61 4.95
N ARG A 6 21.88 -38.91 3.76
CA ARG A 6 22.49 -37.91 2.87
C ARG A 6 21.47 -36.88 2.37
N LEU A 7 20.24 -37.31 2.08
CA LEU A 7 19.17 -36.41 1.66
C LEU A 7 18.76 -35.44 2.77
N GLY A 8 18.63 -35.94 4.00
CA GLY A 8 18.29 -35.11 5.16
C GLY A 8 19.32 -34.01 5.45
N ILE A 9 20.61 -34.33 5.31
CA ILE A 9 21.70 -33.36 5.50
C ILE A 9 21.66 -32.25 4.44
N ILE A 10 21.41 -32.59 3.16
CA ILE A 10 21.33 -31.61 2.07
C ILE A 10 20.16 -30.65 2.29
N VAL A 11 18.98 -31.18 2.66
CA VAL A 11 17.81 -30.34 2.93
C VAL A 11 18.06 -29.41 4.12
N GLY A 12 18.71 -29.90 5.19
CA GLY A 12 19.07 -29.07 6.35
C GLY A 12 20.00 -27.91 5.99
N ILE A 13 21.01 -28.14 5.14
CA ILE A 13 21.93 -27.09 4.69
C ILE A 13 21.21 -26.02 3.87
N ILE A 14 20.31 -26.42 2.97
CA ILE A 14 19.57 -25.49 2.11
C ILE A 14 18.66 -24.58 2.95
N VAL A 15 17.93 -25.15 3.92
CA VAL A 15 17.06 -24.37 4.82
C VAL A 15 17.89 -23.38 5.66
N THR A 16 19.06 -23.80 6.14
CA THR A 16 19.95 -22.96 6.95
C THR A 16 20.51 -21.78 6.14
N LEU A 17 20.93 -22.01 4.89
CA LEU A 17 21.41 -20.94 4.01
C LEU A 17 20.30 -19.95 3.63
N LEU A 18 19.07 -20.44 3.42
CA LEU A 18 17.92 -19.59 3.13
C LEU A 18 17.60 -18.64 4.30
N LEU A 19 17.58 -19.16 5.53
CA LEU A 19 17.37 -18.35 6.73
C LEU A 19 18.50 -17.34 6.94
N LEU A 20 19.76 -17.73 6.71
CA LEU A 20 20.90 -16.83 6.82
C LEU A 20 20.86 -15.70 5.78
N GLY A 21 20.41 -15.99 4.55
CA GLY A 21 20.21 -14.99 3.51
C GLY A 21 19.18 -13.92 3.89
N ILE A 22 18.07 -14.32 4.54
CA ILE A 22 17.06 -13.38 5.04
C ILE A 22 17.67 -12.46 6.11
N VAL A 23 18.42 -13.01 7.08
CA VAL A 23 19.08 -12.19 8.11
C VAL A 23 20.04 -11.16 7.49
N TYR A 24 20.77 -11.54 6.44
CA TYR A 24 21.69 -10.64 5.77
C TYR A 24 20.98 -9.55 4.96
N PHE A 25 19.84 -9.87 4.34
CA PHE A 25 19.06 -8.92 3.54
C PHE A 25 18.39 -7.84 4.39
N PHE A 26 18.16 -8.12 5.67
CA PHE A 26 17.59 -7.18 6.64
C PHE A 26 18.64 -6.48 7.53
N GLN A 27 19.93 -6.50 7.17
CA GLN A 27 20.90 -5.63 7.84
C GLN A 27 20.70 -4.18 7.39
N PRO A 28 20.35 -3.24 8.29
CA PRO A 28 20.33 -1.83 7.97
C PRO A 28 21.77 -1.35 7.77
N ALA A 29 22.02 -0.59 6.70
CA ALA A 29 23.27 0.10 6.51
C ALA A 29 23.59 0.93 7.76
N THR A 30 24.74 0.63 8.38
CA THR A 30 25.28 1.37 9.51
C THR A 30 25.40 2.85 9.15
N PRO A 31 24.79 3.77 9.91
CA PRO A 31 24.99 5.19 9.68
C PRO A 31 26.42 5.56 10.13
N VAL A 32 27.21 6.06 9.18
CA VAL A 32 28.47 6.74 9.45
C VAL A 32 28.18 7.99 10.29
N PRO A 33 28.75 8.14 11.51
CA PRO A 33 28.56 9.34 12.31
C PRO A 33 29.39 10.49 11.76
N PRO A 34 28.83 11.70 11.56
CA PRO A 34 29.65 12.88 11.38
C PRO A 34 30.11 13.37 12.75
N GLU A 35 31.39 13.14 13.03
CA GLU A 35 32.17 13.91 13.97
C GLU A 35 32.27 15.36 13.46
N THR A 36 31.73 16.33 14.21
CA THR A 36 32.45 17.54 14.65
C THR A 36 31.59 18.27 15.66
N ALA A 37 32.10 18.29 16.87
CA ALA A 37 31.58 19.04 17.99
C ALA A 37 31.83 20.55 17.85
N GLN A 38 31.04 21.31 18.60
CA GLN A 38 31.45 22.43 19.48
C GLN A 38 30.71 23.76 19.27
N SER A 39 30.25 24.29 20.43
CA SER A 39 30.24 25.72 20.81
C SER A 39 29.14 26.59 20.20
N ILE A 40 28.29 27.35 20.92
CA ILE A 40 28.42 27.98 22.24
C ILE A 40 27.02 28.17 22.87
N VAL A 41 26.93 27.88 24.17
CA VAL A 41 25.90 28.34 25.10
C VAL A 41 26.08 29.85 25.34
N HIS A 42 25.06 30.68 25.08
CA HIS A 42 24.93 31.99 25.73
C HIS A 42 23.47 32.42 25.93
N LYS A 43 23.02 32.27 27.18
CA LYS A 43 22.11 33.09 28.02
C LYS A 43 21.09 34.04 27.33
N THR A 44 19.82 33.80 27.67
CA THR A 44 18.65 34.70 27.92
C THR A 44 18.99 36.21 28.15
N PRO A 45 18.10 37.23 27.94
CA PRO A 45 16.63 37.17 28.10
C PRO A 45 15.74 38.16 27.26
N VAL A 46 14.42 37.84 27.21
CA VAL A 46 13.27 38.74 27.50
C VAL A 46 12.96 39.99 26.62
N ASN A 47 11.73 39.97 26.09
CA ASN A 47 10.77 41.06 25.80
C ASN A 47 10.76 41.84 24.46
N SER A 48 9.60 41.68 23.79
CA SER A 48 8.73 42.73 23.26
C SER A 48 9.32 43.83 22.36
N ALA A 49 9.03 43.76 21.05
CA ALA A 49 8.48 44.90 20.31
C ALA A 49 8.05 44.50 18.88
N LEU A 50 6.76 44.64 18.64
CA LEU A 50 6.11 44.70 17.34
C LEU A 50 6.63 45.89 16.51
N LYS A 51 7.19 45.67 15.31
CA LYS A 51 6.92 46.47 14.10
C LYS A 51 7.65 46.00 12.82
N LYS A 52 6.83 45.61 11.84
CA LYS A 52 6.76 46.14 10.46
C LYS A 52 7.87 45.80 9.43
N ASN A 53 7.37 45.16 8.37
CA ASN A 53 7.81 45.08 6.96
C ASN A 53 8.97 44.11 6.62
N VAL A 54 8.64 42.98 6.00
CA VAL A 54 8.59 42.73 4.55
C VAL A 54 9.99 42.54 3.99
N GLU A 55 10.42 41.28 3.85
CA GLU A 55 11.17 40.85 2.68
C GLU A 55 11.09 39.31 2.52
N HIS A 56 10.50 38.89 1.39
CA HIS A 56 10.93 37.73 0.61
C HIS A 56 11.05 36.35 1.29
N LEU A 57 9.92 35.66 1.48
CA LEU A 57 9.92 34.20 1.40
C LEU A 57 8.76 33.76 0.51
N LYS A 58 9.10 33.53 -0.75
CA LYS A 58 8.31 32.75 -1.71
C LYS A 58 8.23 31.32 -1.17
N PRO A 59 7.08 30.80 -0.72
CA PRO A 59 6.91 29.36 -0.71
C PRO A 59 6.59 29.01 -2.16
N LYS A 60 7.61 28.66 -2.95
CA LYS A 60 7.39 27.85 -4.15
C LYS A 60 7.06 26.43 -3.67
N GLN A 61 5.96 26.27 -2.95
CA GLN A 61 5.23 25.03 -2.95
C GLN A 61 4.55 24.99 -4.31
N ALA A 62 5.26 24.42 -5.28
CA ALA A 62 4.61 23.83 -6.43
C ALA A 62 3.77 22.68 -5.88
N ILE A 63 2.57 23.00 -5.41
CA ILE A 63 1.47 22.04 -5.37
C ILE A 63 1.40 21.58 -6.84
N PRO A 64 1.71 20.32 -7.16
CA PRO A 64 1.50 19.85 -8.51
C PRO A 64 0.01 20.06 -8.75
N LEU A 65 -0.32 20.92 -9.72
CA LEU A 65 -1.68 21.07 -10.23
C LEU A 65 -2.08 19.68 -10.74
N GLN A 66 -2.69 18.88 -9.86
CA GLN A 66 -3.24 17.59 -10.23
C GLN A 66 -4.20 17.88 -11.36
N SER A 67 -3.95 17.27 -12.52
CA SER A 67 -4.83 17.44 -13.66
C SER A 67 -6.26 17.07 -13.26
N SER A 68 -7.26 17.74 -13.83
CA SER A 68 -8.68 17.47 -13.55
C SER A 68 -9.01 15.97 -13.65
N ASN A 69 -8.33 15.25 -14.55
CA ASN A 69 -8.44 13.80 -14.69
C ASN A 69 -7.94 13.02 -13.46
N GLN A 70 -6.82 13.40 -12.85
CA GLN A 70 -6.33 12.77 -11.62
C GLN A 70 -7.27 13.01 -10.44
N ILE A 71 -7.82 14.22 -10.32
CA ILE A 71 -8.81 14.54 -9.28
C ILE A 71 -10.07 13.66 -9.45
N GLY A 72 -10.51 13.46 -10.70
CA GLY A 72 -11.63 12.58 -11.02
C GLY A 72 -11.38 11.11 -10.62
N LEU A 73 -10.19 10.59 -10.91
CA LEU A 73 -9.82 9.21 -10.54
C LEU A 73 -9.75 9.00 -9.02
N ILE A 74 -9.24 9.99 -8.28
CA ILE A 74 -9.20 9.96 -6.81
C ILE A 74 -10.63 9.89 -6.25
N GLN A 75 -11.53 10.75 -6.73
CA GLN A 75 -12.93 10.73 -6.29
C GLN A 75 -13.63 9.40 -6.59
N GLN A 76 -13.36 8.80 -7.76
CA GLN A 76 -13.92 7.50 -8.11
C GLN A 76 -13.39 6.38 -7.20
N ARG A 77 -12.10 6.42 -6.86
CA ARG A 77 -11.50 5.49 -5.89
C ARG A 77 -12.12 5.67 -4.50
N ASP A 78 -12.31 6.89 -4.05
CA ASP A 78 -12.87 7.15 -2.72
C ASP A 78 -14.33 6.66 -2.62
N ARG A 79 -15.13 6.86 -3.68
CA ARG A 79 -16.48 6.26 -3.77
C ARG A 79 -16.44 4.74 -3.79
N LEU A 80 -15.48 4.13 -4.50
CA LEU A 80 -15.31 2.68 -4.51
C LEU A 80 -15.09 2.15 -3.10
N TYR A 81 -14.26 2.82 -2.29
CA TYR A 81 -14.03 2.42 -0.89
C TYR A 81 -15.26 2.57 -0.02
N GLN A 82 -16.04 3.65 -0.18
CA GLN A 82 -17.32 3.82 0.55
C GLN A 82 -18.32 2.71 0.21
N ASP A 83 -18.48 2.40 -1.08
CA ASP A 83 -19.38 1.34 -1.53
C ASP A 83 -18.93 -0.03 -0.96
N PHE A 84 -17.63 -0.25 -0.86
CA PHE A 84 -17.03 -1.45 -0.26
C PHE A 84 -17.21 -1.54 1.26
N GLU A 85 -17.13 -0.42 1.97
CA GLU A 85 -17.46 -0.35 3.40
C GLU A 85 -18.92 -0.69 3.66
N GLN A 86 -19.84 -0.26 2.79
CA GLN A 86 -21.25 -0.62 2.91
C GLN A 86 -21.44 -2.13 2.78
N ILE A 87 -20.73 -2.78 1.85
CA ILE A 87 -20.76 -4.25 1.71
C ILE A 87 -20.23 -4.92 2.96
N SER A 88 -19.06 -4.53 3.45
CA SER A 88 -18.48 -5.14 4.65
C SER A 88 -19.33 -4.89 5.91
N HIS A 89 -19.98 -3.73 6.00
CA HIS A 89 -20.93 -3.42 7.07
C HIS A 89 -22.18 -4.29 7.01
N SER A 90 -22.79 -4.46 5.82
CA SER A 90 -23.94 -5.37 5.67
C SER A 90 -23.61 -6.79 6.13
N LEU A 91 -22.42 -7.28 5.75
CA LEU A 91 -21.95 -8.60 6.15
C LEU A 91 -21.70 -8.72 7.66
N SER A 92 -21.19 -7.66 8.31
CA SER A 92 -20.92 -7.68 9.76
C SER A 92 -22.21 -7.71 10.60
N VAL A 93 -23.32 -7.20 10.07
CA VAL A 93 -24.65 -7.31 10.70
C VAL A 93 -25.43 -8.56 10.26
N GLY A 94 -24.79 -9.47 9.52
CA GLY A 94 -25.40 -10.71 9.04
C GLY A 94 -26.32 -10.54 7.83
N GLN A 95 -26.32 -9.38 7.19
CA GLN A 95 -27.07 -9.12 5.96
C GLN A 95 -26.23 -9.48 4.73
N GLN A 96 -26.86 -10.18 3.79
CA GLN A 96 -26.22 -10.54 2.54
C GLN A 96 -26.25 -9.36 1.56
N PRO A 97 -25.10 -8.95 0.99
CA PRO A 97 -25.05 -7.88 0.00
C PRO A 97 -25.66 -8.35 -1.32
N ASP A 98 -26.18 -7.40 -2.09
CA ASP A 98 -26.63 -7.67 -3.46
C ASP A 98 -25.43 -8.01 -4.34
N PHE A 99 -25.39 -9.26 -4.82
CA PHE A 99 -24.31 -9.76 -5.65
C PHE A 99 -24.13 -8.98 -6.96
N ARG A 100 -25.20 -8.42 -7.53
CA ARG A 100 -25.09 -7.60 -8.74
C ARG A 100 -24.29 -6.33 -8.46
N GLN A 101 -24.54 -5.71 -7.31
CA GLN A 101 -23.82 -4.51 -6.88
C GLN A 101 -22.35 -4.82 -6.61
N VAL A 102 -22.05 -5.95 -5.96
CA VAL A 102 -20.67 -6.40 -5.74
C VAL A 102 -19.95 -6.62 -7.08
N SER A 103 -20.58 -7.34 -8.04
CA SER A 103 -19.99 -7.57 -9.36
C SER A 103 -19.71 -6.27 -10.12
N ASP A 104 -20.61 -5.29 -10.03
CA ASP A 104 -20.42 -3.99 -10.67
C ASP A 104 -19.32 -3.17 -9.98
N LEU A 105 -19.18 -3.27 -8.65
CA LEU A 105 -18.06 -2.69 -7.94
C LEU A 105 -16.71 -3.26 -8.38
N LEU A 106 -16.62 -4.59 -8.52
CA LEU A 106 -15.42 -5.24 -9.01
C LEU A 106 -15.07 -4.72 -10.43
N LYS A 107 -16.06 -4.54 -11.31
CA LYS A 107 -15.82 -3.93 -12.63
C LYS A 107 -15.26 -2.51 -12.53
N LYS A 108 -15.83 -1.66 -11.67
CA LYS A 108 -15.34 -0.29 -11.41
C LYS A 108 -13.90 -0.31 -10.88
N GLN A 109 -13.60 -1.20 -9.93
CA GLN A 109 -12.26 -1.38 -9.38
C GLN A 109 -11.25 -1.69 -10.49
N LYS A 110 -11.56 -2.65 -11.37
CA LYS A 110 -10.70 -2.99 -12.51
C LYS A 110 -10.49 -1.81 -13.48
N GLN A 111 -11.51 -1.00 -13.72
CA GLN A 111 -11.37 0.20 -14.55
C GLN A 111 -10.44 1.23 -13.91
N LEU A 112 -10.53 1.42 -12.59
CA LEU A 112 -9.62 2.29 -11.84
C LEU A 112 -8.18 1.79 -11.88
N VAL A 113 -7.97 0.48 -11.80
CA VAL A 113 -6.63 -0.12 -11.95
C VAL A 113 -6.08 0.13 -13.36
N LYS A 114 -6.89 -0.05 -14.40
CA LYS A 114 -6.50 0.25 -15.80
C LYS A 114 -6.13 1.72 -16.00
N ALA A 115 -6.80 2.63 -15.30
CA ALA A 115 -6.55 4.06 -15.37
C ALA A 115 -5.44 4.54 -14.41
N SER A 116 -4.74 3.62 -13.73
CA SER A 116 -3.77 3.91 -12.68
C SER A 116 -4.31 4.78 -11.53
N GLY A 117 -5.64 4.79 -11.35
CA GLY A 117 -6.32 5.43 -10.21
C GLY A 117 -6.34 4.56 -8.95
N LEU A 118 -6.01 3.27 -9.09
CA LEU A 118 -5.88 2.30 -8.00
C LEU A 118 -4.75 1.32 -8.31
N SER A 119 -3.96 0.95 -7.31
CA SER A 119 -2.93 -0.08 -7.46
C SER A 119 -3.56 -1.46 -7.69
N ALA A 120 -3.00 -2.23 -8.62
CA ALA A 120 -3.44 -3.61 -8.84
C ALA A 120 -3.26 -4.48 -7.58
N ASN A 121 -2.20 -4.25 -6.79
CA ASN A 121 -1.97 -5.00 -5.56
C ASN A 121 -3.02 -4.67 -4.49
N ASP A 122 -3.43 -3.40 -4.37
CA ASP A 122 -4.47 -2.99 -3.42
C ASP A 122 -5.82 -3.61 -3.80
N ALA A 123 -6.15 -3.58 -5.09
CA ALA A 123 -7.35 -4.20 -5.63
C ALA A 123 -7.39 -5.72 -5.38
N ILE A 124 -6.27 -6.42 -5.61
CA ILE A 124 -6.15 -7.87 -5.36
C ILE A 124 -6.31 -8.16 -3.86
N SER A 125 -5.65 -7.39 -3.00
CA SER A 125 -5.72 -7.58 -1.54
C SER A 125 -7.15 -7.42 -1.04
N TYR A 126 -7.88 -6.43 -1.56
CA TYR A 126 -9.29 -6.24 -1.24
C TYR A 126 -10.17 -7.40 -1.76
N CYS A 127 -9.90 -7.91 -2.96
CA CYS A 127 -10.61 -9.09 -3.46
C CYS A 127 -10.35 -10.35 -2.61
N GLN A 128 -9.13 -10.53 -2.09
CA GLN A 128 -8.82 -11.62 -1.16
C GLN A 128 -9.64 -11.51 0.12
N PHE A 129 -9.77 -10.30 0.68
CA PHE A 129 -10.65 -10.04 1.82
C PHE A 129 -12.12 -10.37 1.49
N LEU A 130 -12.64 -9.89 0.35
CA LEU A 130 -14.02 -10.20 -0.07
C LEU A 130 -14.29 -11.70 -0.16
N ARG A 131 -13.34 -12.51 -0.63
CA ARG A 131 -13.51 -13.97 -0.68
C ARG A 131 -13.70 -14.59 0.69
N GLN A 132 -13.04 -14.05 1.71
CA GLN A 132 -13.15 -14.54 3.08
C GLN A 132 -14.51 -14.21 3.69
N ILE A 133 -15.04 -13.02 3.41
CA ILE A 133 -16.30 -12.55 4.02
C ILE A 133 -17.54 -12.82 3.15
N LEU A 134 -17.36 -13.14 1.87
CA LEU A 134 -18.43 -13.37 0.89
C LEU A 134 -18.16 -14.64 0.05
N PRO A 135 -18.18 -15.83 0.69
CA PRO A 135 -17.85 -17.09 0.00
C PRO A 135 -18.81 -17.43 -1.14
N ALA A 136 -20.05 -16.92 -1.10
CA ALA A 136 -21.04 -17.13 -2.16
C ALA A 136 -20.62 -16.59 -3.53
N MET A 137 -19.68 -15.64 -3.58
CA MET A 137 -19.14 -15.07 -4.82
C MET A 137 -17.69 -15.51 -5.10
N ASP A 138 -17.17 -16.52 -4.39
CA ASP A 138 -15.75 -16.93 -4.45
C ASP A 138 -15.23 -17.11 -5.88
N GLN A 139 -15.97 -17.83 -6.73
CA GLN A 139 -15.57 -18.09 -8.11
C GLN A 139 -15.46 -16.81 -8.94
N GLN A 140 -16.43 -15.89 -8.80
CA GLN A 140 -16.43 -14.63 -9.54
C GLN A 140 -15.30 -13.72 -9.06
N ILE A 141 -15.08 -13.65 -7.75
CA ILE A 141 -13.99 -12.85 -7.19
C ILE A 141 -12.63 -13.44 -7.58
N ASN A 142 -12.49 -14.76 -7.58
CA ASN A 142 -11.26 -15.43 -8.01
C ASN A 142 -10.95 -15.16 -9.49
N GLN A 143 -11.95 -15.24 -10.37
CA GLN A 143 -11.81 -14.83 -11.77
C GLN A 143 -11.39 -13.36 -11.90
N HIS A 144 -11.93 -12.50 -11.03
CA HIS A 144 -11.57 -11.09 -11.02
C HIS A 144 -10.10 -10.87 -10.60
N ILE A 145 -9.63 -11.58 -9.56
CA ILE A 145 -8.22 -11.54 -9.13
C ILE A 145 -7.29 -11.90 -10.28
N LEU A 146 -7.58 -12.99 -11.01
CA LEU A 146 -6.79 -13.40 -12.17
C LEU A 146 -6.71 -12.29 -13.25
N GLN A 147 -7.81 -11.57 -13.48
CA GLN A 147 -7.82 -10.44 -14.42
C GLN A 147 -6.96 -9.27 -13.92
N LEU A 148 -6.97 -8.99 -12.61
CA LEU A 148 -6.14 -7.95 -12.01
C LEU A 148 -4.65 -8.32 -12.02
N GLU A 149 -4.32 -9.59 -11.82
CA GLU A 149 -2.95 -10.09 -11.94
C GLU A 149 -2.42 -9.94 -13.36
N GLN A 150 -3.21 -10.31 -14.37
CA GLN A 150 -2.86 -10.07 -15.77
C GLN A 150 -2.60 -8.59 -16.03
N LEU A 151 -3.47 -7.70 -15.53
CA LEU A 151 -3.29 -6.26 -15.68
C LEU A 151 -2.00 -5.77 -15.05
N LYS A 152 -1.69 -6.21 -13.82
CA LYS A 152 -0.44 -5.90 -13.12
C LYS A 152 0.78 -6.22 -13.97
N HIS A 153 0.78 -7.37 -14.64
CA HIS A 153 1.90 -7.78 -15.50
C HIS A 153 1.98 -6.99 -16.81
N THR A 154 0.88 -6.44 -17.30
CA THR A 154 0.86 -5.61 -18.53
C THR A 154 1.23 -4.14 -18.29
N THR A 155 1.09 -3.65 -17.06
CA THR A 155 1.31 -2.23 -16.70
C THR A 155 2.56 -2.00 -15.84
N SER A 156 3.30 -3.05 -15.48
CA SER A 156 4.56 -2.98 -14.74
C SER A 156 5.75 -2.83 -15.67
#